data_AF-A0A853EMW9-F1
#
_entry.id   AF-A0A853EMW9-F1
#
_cell.length_a   1.000
_cell.length_b   1.000
_cell.length_c   1.000
_cell.angle_alpha   90.00
_cell.angle_beta   90.00
_cell.angle_gamma   90.00
#
_symmetry.space_group_name_H-M   'P 1'
#
loop_
_entity.id
_entity.type
_entity.pdbx_description
1 polymer ?
#
loop_
_entity_poly.entity_id
_entity_poly.type
_entity_poly.pdbx_seq_one_letter_code
_entity_poly.pdbx_strand_id
1 'polypeptide(L)'
;RKAVGKGAYEMAYSQQENALWLATSQSRKLDKGGVVYRLDPVTLEVTQAIHNDLKPFGATINNTTQTLWFGNTVNSAVTAIDAKTGEVKGRLVLDDRKRTEEVRPLQPRELVADDATNTVYISGIGKESVIWVVDGENIKLKT
;
A
#
# COMPACT_ATOMS: atom_id res chain seq x y z
N ARG A 1 17.76 5.60 16.26
CA ARG A 1 17.14 4.42 15.58
C ARG A 1 16.12 3.80 16.53
N LYS A 2 14.97 3.35 16.03
CA LYS A 2 13.93 2.68 16.83
C LYS A 2 13.35 1.49 16.07
N ALA A 3 13.07 0.40 16.77
CA ALA A 3 12.45 -0.78 16.18
C ALA A 3 10.93 -0.58 16.10
N VAL A 4 10.32 -0.96 14.96
CA VAL A 4 8.87 -0.82 14.72
C VAL A 4 8.21 -2.18 14.53
N GLY A 5 8.60 -2.92 13.50
CA GLY A 5 8.00 -4.22 13.17
C GLY A 5 8.85 -5.06 12.21
N LYS A 6 8.47 -6.32 12.03
CA LYS A 6 9.15 -7.24 11.09
C LYS A 6 8.67 -6.97 9.66
N GLY A 7 9.58 -7.12 8.70
CA GLY A 7 9.25 -7.01 7.28
C GLY A 7 8.84 -5.60 6.88
N ALA A 8 9.61 -4.60 7.30
CA ALA A 8 9.44 -3.21 6.90
C ALA A 8 9.74 -3.02 5.41
N TYR A 9 8.90 -2.23 4.73
CA TYR A 9 9.05 -1.81 3.34
C TYR A 9 8.98 -0.28 3.24
N GLU A 10 8.17 0.27 2.34
CA GLU A 10 8.10 1.69 2.06
C GLU A 10 7.31 2.45 3.11
N MET A 11 7.44 3.77 3.03
CA MET A 11 6.85 4.72 3.95
C MET A 11 6.13 5.82 3.18
N ALA A 12 5.17 6.47 3.84
CA ALA A 12 4.55 7.69 3.36
C ALA A 12 4.51 8.72 4.49
N TYR A 13 4.70 9.99 4.18
CA TYR A 13 4.66 11.08 5.16
C TYR A 13 3.51 12.04 4.82
N SER A 14 2.80 12.53 5.84
CA SER A 14 1.84 13.63 5.69
C SER A 14 2.21 14.76 6.63
N GLN A 15 2.36 15.96 6.05
CA GLN A 15 2.53 17.18 6.83
C GLN A 15 1.24 17.55 7.57
N GLN A 16 0.06 17.33 6.97
CA GLN A 16 -1.22 17.70 7.56
C GLN A 16 -1.52 16.90 8.83
N GLU A 17 -1.20 15.60 8.80
CA GLU A 17 -1.36 14.70 9.94
C GLU A 17 -0.15 14.67 10.88
N ASN A 18 0.93 15.39 10.52
CA ASN A 18 2.24 15.34 11.14
C ASN A 18 2.63 13.90 11.51
N ALA A 19 2.62 13.00 10.52
CA ALA A 19 2.77 11.58 10.74
C ALA A 19 3.53 10.90 9.60
N LEU A 20 4.25 9.84 9.97
CA LEU A 20 4.92 8.92 9.06
C LEU A 20 4.21 7.57 9.14
N TRP A 21 3.88 6.95 8.02
CA TRP A 21 3.38 5.57 7.98
C TRP A 21 4.44 4.64 7.42
N LEU A 22 4.55 3.45 8.00
CA LEU A 22 5.43 2.38 7.55
C LEU A 22 4.61 1.14 7.21
N ALA A 23 4.77 0.64 5.98
CA ALA A 23 4.23 -0.65 5.58
C ALA A 23 5.07 -1.80 6.17
N THR A 24 4.42 -2.75 6.84
CA THR A 24 5.08 -3.97 7.32
C THR A 24 4.34 -5.24 6.90
N SER A 25 5.05 -6.15 6.26
CA SER A 25 4.50 -7.45 5.85
C SER A 25 4.39 -8.45 7.00
N GLN A 26 4.95 -8.13 8.16
CA GLN A 26 5.13 -9.04 9.30
C GLN A 26 5.91 -10.32 8.91
N SER A 27 5.82 -11.38 9.70
CA SER A 27 6.47 -12.66 9.37
C SER A 27 5.85 -13.27 8.12
N ARG A 28 6.70 -13.76 7.21
CA ARG A 28 6.26 -14.53 6.05
C ARG A 28 5.62 -15.87 6.43
N LYS A 29 6.08 -16.50 7.52
CA LYS A 29 5.66 -17.85 7.91
C LYS A 29 4.53 -17.87 8.96
N LEU A 30 4.48 -16.87 9.83
CA LEU A 30 3.60 -16.87 11.01
C LEU A 30 2.35 -16.00 10.82
N ASP A 31 2.44 -14.91 10.07
CA ASP A 31 1.38 -13.91 9.98
C ASP A 31 0.60 -14.02 8.67
N LYS A 32 -0.73 -14.01 8.76
CA LYS A 32 -1.63 -13.72 7.64
C LYS A 32 -1.96 -12.23 7.67
N GLY A 33 -1.91 -11.57 6.52
CA GLY A 33 -1.99 -10.11 6.47
C GLY A 33 -0.73 -9.41 7.00
N GLY A 34 -0.81 -8.09 7.17
CA GLY A 34 0.29 -7.24 7.63
C GLY A 34 -0.22 -6.07 8.46
N VAL A 35 0.68 -5.14 8.78
CA VAL A 35 0.35 -3.95 9.57
C VAL A 35 0.90 -2.72 8.88
N VAL A 36 0.13 -1.63 8.91
CA VAL A 36 0.65 -0.28 8.63
C VAL A 36 0.77 0.43 9.97
N TYR A 37 1.98 0.86 10.32
CA TYR A 37 2.20 1.60 11.56
C TYR A 37 2.21 3.10 11.27
N ARG A 38 1.37 3.87 11.98
CA ARG A 38 1.50 5.33 12.09
C ARG A 38 2.53 5.65 13.16
N LEU A 39 3.46 6.54 12.84
CA LEU A 39 4.61 6.90 13.66
C LEU A 39 4.64 8.41 13.87
N ASP A 40 5.04 8.81 15.07
CA ASP A 40 5.44 10.18 15.35
C ASP A 40 6.73 10.52 14.56
N PRO A 41 6.76 11.60 13.75
CA PRO A 41 7.90 11.88 12.87
C PRO A 41 9.20 12.25 13.58
N VAL A 42 9.14 12.65 14.85
CA VAL A 42 10.31 13.08 15.63
C VAL A 42 10.91 11.92 16.42
N THR A 43 10.05 11.17 17.10
CA THR A 43 10.41 10.12 18.06
C THR A 43 10.37 8.72 17.46
N LEU A 44 9.64 8.54 16.35
CA LEU A 44 9.31 7.25 15.73
C LEU A 44 8.52 6.31 16.66
N GLU A 45 7.87 6.85 17.70
CA GLU A 45 6.91 6.10 18.50
C GLU A 45 5.70 5.70 17.65
N VAL A 46 5.22 4.47 17.84
CA VAL A 46 4.00 4.00 17.20
C VAL A 46 2.81 4.69 17.86
N THR A 47 2.07 5.47 17.08
CA THR A 47 0.85 6.15 17.53
C THR A 47 -0.41 5.40 17.10
N GLN A 48 -0.32 4.54 16.08
CA GLN A 48 -1.40 3.65 15.64
C GLN A 48 -0.84 2.42 14.93
N ALA A 49 -1.50 1.27 15.10
CA ALA A 49 -1.24 0.06 14.33
C ALA A 49 -2.50 -0.34 13.55
N ILE A 50 -2.41 -0.36 12.23
CA ILE A 50 -3.53 -0.62 11.32
C ILE A 50 -3.38 -2.02 10.75
N HIS A 51 -4.18 -2.96 11.25
CA HIS A 51 -4.17 -4.35 10.78
C HIS A 51 -4.81 -4.47 9.39
N ASN A 52 -4.15 -5.20 8.51
CA ASN A 52 -4.55 -5.37 7.11
C ASN A 52 -4.62 -6.85 6.73
N ASP A 53 -5.69 -7.26 6.07
CA ASP A 53 -5.87 -8.65 5.62
C ASP A 53 -4.83 -9.05 4.55
N LEU A 54 -4.40 -8.08 3.75
CA LEU A 54 -3.35 -8.23 2.75
C LEU A 54 -2.07 -7.56 3.24
N LYS A 55 -0.91 -8.18 2.99
CA LYS A 55 0.38 -7.63 3.40
C LYS A 55 0.68 -6.36 2.57
N PRO A 56 0.95 -5.19 3.19
CA PRO A 56 1.39 -3.99 2.48
C PRO A 56 2.91 -4.02 2.23
N PHE A 57 3.35 -3.45 1.11
CA PHE A 57 4.76 -3.39 0.70
C PHE A 57 5.11 -1.98 0.20
N GLY A 58 4.80 -1.69 -1.06
CA GLY A 58 4.97 -0.35 -1.63
C GLY A 58 3.98 0.64 -1.00
N ALA A 59 4.34 1.92 -0.92
CA ALA A 59 3.55 2.94 -0.25
C ALA A 59 3.65 4.30 -0.95
N THR A 60 2.50 4.96 -1.10
CA THR A 60 2.42 6.39 -1.46
C THR A 60 1.25 7.03 -0.71
N ILE A 61 1.18 8.35 -0.75
CA ILE A 61 0.04 9.12 -0.24
C ILE A 61 -0.46 10.05 -1.35
N ASN A 62 -1.78 10.23 -1.42
CA ASN A 62 -2.37 11.38 -2.10
C ASN A 62 -2.57 12.50 -1.07
N ASN A 63 -1.87 13.62 -1.20
CA ASN A 63 -1.88 14.67 -0.17
C ASN A 63 -3.17 15.51 -0.19
N THR A 64 -3.85 15.58 -1.35
CA THR A 64 -5.14 16.29 -1.49
C THR A 64 -6.25 15.54 -0.75
N THR A 65 -6.33 14.22 -0.94
CA THR A 65 -7.39 13.39 -0.34
C THR A 65 -7.01 12.78 0.99
N GLN A 66 -5.76 12.99 1.45
CA GLN A 66 -5.18 12.36 2.64
C GLN A 66 -5.43 10.83 2.66
N THR A 67 -5.30 10.19 1.49
CA THR A 67 -5.46 8.74 1.35
C THR A 67 -4.11 8.09 1.09
N LEU A 68 -3.75 7.13 1.94
CA LEU A 68 -2.59 6.27 1.78
C LEU A 68 -2.92 5.14 0.79
N TRP A 69 -1.96 4.79 -0.05
CA TRP A 69 -2.08 3.71 -1.03
C TRP A 69 -0.94 2.72 -0.86
N PHE A 70 -1.28 1.45 -0.69
CA PHE A 70 -0.32 0.39 -0.43
C PHE A 70 -0.39 -0.72 -1.47
N GLY A 71 0.75 -1.06 -2.07
CA GLY A 71 0.89 -2.21 -2.94
C GLY A 71 0.87 -3.51 -2.13
N ASN A 72 -0.05 -4.41 -2.45
CA ASN A 72 -0.10 -5.75 -1.89
C ASN A 72 0.60 -6.75 -2.81
N THR A 73 1.93 -6.68 -2.85
CA THR A 73 2.78 -7.39 -3.84
C THR A 73 2.45 -8.87 -3.99
N VAL A 74 2.31 -9.59 -2.87
CA VAL A 74 2.09 -11.04 -2.89
C VAL A 74 0.62 -11.45 -3.13
N ASN A 75 -0.26 -10.46 -3.31
CA ASN A 75 -1.69 -10.63 -3.55
C ASN A 75 -2.15 -9.96 -4.85
N SER A 76 -1.23 -9.39 -5.64
CA SER A 76 -1.55 -8.69 -6.90
C SER A 76 -2.68 -7.68 -6.75
N ALA A 77 -2.64 -6.89 -5.68
CA ALA A 77 -3.71 -5.96 -5.30
C ALA A 77 -3.17 -4.64 -4.76
N VAL A 78 -4.04 -3.65 -4.61
CA VAL A 78 -3.76 -2.39 -3.93
C VAL A 78 -4.79 -2.14 -2.84
N THR A 79 -4.36 -1.54 -1.73
CA THR A 79 -5.21 -1.13 -0.60
C THR A 79 -5.18 0.40 -0.44
N ALA A 80 -6.34 1.01 -0.23
CA ALA A 80 -6.47 2.41 0.15
C ALA A 80 -6.83 2.53 1.64
N ILE A 81 -6.17 3.44 2.36
CA ILE A 81 -6.40 3.70 3.79
C ILE A 81 -6.55 5.20 4.02
N ASP A 82 -7.55 5.61 4.78
CA ASP A 82 -7.70 7.00 5.21
C ASP A 82 -6.56 7.36 6.19
N ALA A 83 -5.76 8.39 5.87
CA ALA A 83 -4.59 8.74 6.70
C ALA A 83 -5.00 9.29 8.07
N LYS A 84 -6.14 9.99 8.15
CA LYS A 84 -6.59 10.64 9.36
C LYS A 84 -7.11 9.64 10.38
N THR A 85 -7.95 8.69 9.95
CA THR A 85 -8.60 7.71 10.83
C THR A 85 -7.85 6.37 10.91
N GLY A 86 -7.08 6.04 9.87
CA GLY A 86 -6.49 4.71 9.70
C GLY A 86 -7.48 3.65 9.20
N GLU A 87 -8.68 4.06 8.75
CA GLU A 87 -9.70 3.15 8.20
C GLU A 87 -9.30 2.63 6.82
N VAL A 88 -9.44 1.32 6.61
CA VAL A 88 -9.25 0.72 5.28
C VAL A 88 -10.46 1.04 4.41
N LYS A 89 -10.30 1.97 3.46
CA LYS A 89 -11.37 2.43 2.55
C LYS A 89 -11.79 1.36 1.54
N GLY A 90 -10.85 0.50 1.15
CA GLY A 90 -11.12 -0.56 0.20
C GLY A 90 -9.86 -1.11 -0.46
N ARG A 91 -10.07 -2.07 -1.37
CA ARG A 91 -9.00 -2.77 -2.09
C ARG A 91 -9.41 -3.07 -3.52
N LEU A 92 -8.43 -3.18 -4.41
CA LEU A 92 -8.61 -3.58 -5.79
C LEU A 92 -7.61 -4.69 -6.13
N VAL A 93 -8.12 -5.83 -6.62
CA VAL A 93 -7.28 -6.86 -7.23
C VAL A 93 -6.90 -6.38 -8.64
N LEU A 94 -5.60 -6.28 -8.89
CA LEU A 94 -5.02 -5.78 -10.14
C LEU A 94 -4.76 -6.91 -11.15
N ASP A 95 -4.55 -8.13 -10.65
CA ASP A 95 -4.40 -9.35 -11.43
C ASP A 95 -4.96 -10.52 -10.63
N ASP A 96 -6.10 -11.06 -11.07
CA ASP A 96 -6.84 -12.13 -10.39
C ASP A 96 -6.44 -13.54 -10.84
N ARG A 97 -5.50 -13.65 -11.79
CA ARG A 97 -5.04 -14.93 -12.31
C ARG A 97 -4.45 -15.75 -11.17
N LYS A 98 -4.72 -17.05 -11.17
CA LYS A 98 -4.09 -17.97 -10.22
C LYS A 98 -2.70 -18.33 -10.74
N ARG A 99 -1.72 -18.36 -9.82
CA ARG A 99 -0.36 -18.79 -10.15
C ARG A 99 -0.35 -20.28 -10.51
N THR A 100 0.23 -20.60 -11.67
CA THR A 100 0.55 -21.96 -12.11
C THR A 100 2.05 -22.04 -12.48
N GLU A 101 2.49 -23.13 -13.10
CA GLU A 101 3.86 -23.22 -13.64
C GLU A 101 4.07 -22.28 -14.83
N GLU A 102 3.02 -22.09 -15.64
CA GLU A 102 3.00 -21.28 -16.86
C GLU A 102 2.54 -19.84 -16.60
N VAL A 103 1.62 -19.66 -15.66
CA VAL A 103 1.01 -18.35 -15.36
C VAL A 103 1.62 -17.77 -14.08
N ARG A 104 2.23 -16.60 -14.22
CA ARG A 104 2.69 -15.78 -13.09
C ARG A 104 1.96 -14.44 -13.11
N PRO A 105 1.00 -14.22 -12.20
CA PRO A 105 0.32 -12.93 -12.07
C PRO A 105 1.33 -11.79 -11.86
N LEU A 106 1.05 -10.65 -12.46
CA LEU A 106 1.85 -9.45 -12.26
C LEU A 106 1.68 -8.97 -10.83
N GLN A 107 2.76 -8.44 -10.25
CA GLN A 107 2.77 -8.02 -8.86
C GLN A 107 3.01 -6.51 -8.78
N PRO A 108 2.26 -5.76 -7.95
CA PRO A 108 2.48 -4.34 -7.76
C PRO A 108 3.82 -4.12 -7.05
N ARG A 109 4.57 -3.15 -7.55
CA ARG A 109 5.87 -2.75 -7.02
C ARG A 109 5.83 -1.32 -6.46
N GLU A 110 6.16 -0.33 -7.27
CA GLU A 110 6.12 1.09 -6.91
C GLU A 110 4.74 1.66 -7.20
N LEU A 111 4.30 2.60 -6.37
CA LEU A 111 3.04 3.34 -6.50
C LEU A 111 3.34 4.84 -6.48
N VAL A 112 2.66 5.61 -7.32
CA VAL A 112 2.66 7.07 -7.24
C VAL A 112 1.23 7.59 -7.39
N ALA A 113 0.86 8.56 -6.57
CA ALA A 113 -0.43 9.23 -6.65
C ALA A 113 -0.28 10.60 -7.31
N ASP A 114 -1.18 10.91 -8.23
CA ASP A 114 -1.38 12.25 -8.75
C ASP A 114 -2.46 12.95 -7.90
N ASP A 115 -2.00 13.90 -7.10
CA ASP A 115 -2.81 14.70 -6.19
C ASP A 115 -3.84 15.59 -6.92
N ALA A 116 -3.58 15.98 -8.17
CA ALA A 116 -4.44 16.87 -8.93
C ALA A 116 -5.60 16.13 -9.61
N THR A 117 -5.39 14.86 -9.99
CA THR A 117 -6.38 14.07 -10.73
C THR A 117 -6.99 12.93 -9.92
N ASN A 118 -6.59 12.77 -8.65
CA ASN A 118 -6.93 11.63 -7.80
C ASN A 118 -6.72 10.30 -8.53
N THR A 119 -5.55 10.16 -9.19
CA THR A 119 -5.17 8.96 -9.96
C THR A 119 -4.00 8.28 -9.28
N VAL A 120 -4.00 6.96 -9.23
CA VAL A 120 -2.86 6.17 -8.71
C VAL A 120 -2.28 5.32 -9.82
N TYR A 121 -0.98 5.45 -10.03
CA TYR A 121 -0.22 4.67 -11.01
C TYR A 121 0.59 3.61 -10.26
N ILE A 122 0.51 2.37 -10.75
CA ILE A 122 1.11 1.22 -10.07
C ILE A 122 1.89 0.41 -11.08
N SER A 123 3.18 0.23 -10.82
CA SER A 123 4.01 -0.65 -11.65
C SER A 123 3.71 -2.13 -11.36
N GLY A 124 3.28 -2.86 -12.39
CA GLY A 124 3.01 -4.29 -12.36
C GLY A 124 4.15 -5.07 -13.00
N ILE A 125 4.99 -5.69 -12.17
CA ILE A 125 6.21 -6.34 -12.64
C ILE A 125 5.98 -7.80 -13.05
N GLY A 126 6.64 -8.20 -14.14
CA GLY A 126 6.64 -9.56 -14.69
C GLY A 126 7.54 -9.65 -15.93
N LYS A 127 7.45 -10.76 -16.68
CA LYS A 127 8.17 -10.90 -17.96
C LYS A 127 7.79 -9.80 -18.94
N GLU A 128 6.49 -9.51 -18.99
CA GLU A 128 5.89 -8.40 -19.73
C GLU A 128 5.21 -7.51 -18.68
N SER A 129 5.89 -6.44 -18.27
CA SER A 129 5.42 -5.55 -17.22
C SER A 129 4.38 -4.56 -17.74
N VAL A 130 3.54 -4.05 -16.85
CA VAL A 130 2.49 -3.06 -17.16
C VAL A 130 2.50 -1.91 -16.14
N ILE A 131 1.79 -0.83 -16.44
CA ILE A 131 1.38 0.18 -15.46
C ILE A 131 -0.14 0.11 -15.34
N TRP A 132 -0.64 -0.17 -14.13
CA TRP A 132 -2.06 -0.01 -13.83
C TRP A 132 -2.36 1.46 -13.50
N VAL A 133 -3.46 1.96 -14.04
CA VAL A 133 -3.99 3.28 -13.74
C VAL A 133 -5.28 3.10 -12.95
N VAL A 134 -5.30 3.56 -11.70
CA VAL A 134 -6.42 3.39 -10.78
C VAL A 134 -7.07 4.75 -10.52
N ASP A 135 -8.40 4.79 -10.57
CA ASP A 135 -9.22 5.89 -10.08
C ASP A 135 -9.24 5.86 -8.55
N GLY A 136 -8.70 6.90 -7.93
CA GLY A 136 -8.54 7.01 -6.48
C GLY A 136 -9.84 7.27 -5.73
N GLU A 137 -10.90 7.71 -6.40
CA GLU A 137 -12.20 7.98 -5.76
C GLU A 137 -12.95 6.69 -5.47
N ASN A 138 -13.04 5.83 -6.49
CA ASN A 138 -13.86 4.62 -6.44
C ASN A 138 -13.04 3.32 -6.36
N ILE A 139 -11.71 3.42 -6.35
CA ILE A 139 -10.76 2.30 -6.25
C ILE A 139 -10.98 1.29 -7.41
N LYS A 140 -11.14 1.79 -8.63
CA LYS A 140 -11.31 0.97 -9.84
C LYS A 140 -10.20 1.21 -10.85
N LEU A 141 -9.91 0.20 -11.67
CA LEU A 141 -9.02 0.38 -12.81
C LEU A 141 -9.67 1.31 -13.84
N LYS A 142 -8.92 2.30 -14.33
CA LYS A 142 -9.36 3.14 -15.45
C LYS A 142 -9.26 2.33 -16.75
N THR A 143 -10.33 2.36 -17.54
CA THR A 143 -10.40 1.76 -18.90
C THR A 143 -10.01 2.75 -19.96
#